data_AF-A0A8F8SRE0-F1
#
_entry.id   AF-A0A8F8SRE0-F1
#
_cell.length_a   1.000
_cell.length_b   1.000
_cell.length_c   1.000
_cell.angle_alpha   90.00
_cell.angle_beta   90.00
_cell.angle_gamma   90.00
#
_symmetry.space_group_name_H-M   'P 1'
#
loop_
_entity.id
_entity.type
_entity.pdbx_description
1 polymer ?
#
loop_
_entity_poly.entity_id
_entity_poly.type
_entity_poly.pdbx_seq_one_letter_code
_entity_poly.pdbx_strand_id
1 'polypeptide(L)'
;MANNKSAKKRIKINKRNYLKNRFYKSSVKTLTKIFFKNLNNYKISKTSKNLREVEKIIGLLNSLIDKGTMKNVFHKNTALRKKSKLIEYLRLSFLN
;
A
#
# COMPACT_ATOMS: atom_id res chain seq x y z
N MET A 1 20.43 -27.64 -7.44
CA MET A 1 19.27 -28.26 -6.78
C MET A 1 19.48 -28.22 -5.26
N ALA A 2 18.42 -28.13 -4.44
CA ALA A 2 18.60 -28.15 -2.98
C ALA A 2 18.84 -29.58 -2.49
N ASN A 3 20.08 -29.89 -2.13
CA ASN A 3 20.49 -31.26 -1.81
C ASN A 3 20.28 -31.61 -0.32
N ASN A 4 20.36 -30.62 0.58
CA ASN A 4 20.11 -30.80 2.01
C ASN A 4 18.61 -30.63 2.36
N LYS A 5 18.09 -31.43 3.30
CA LYS A 5 16.73 -31.31 3.88
C LYS A 5 16.43 -29.87 4.35
N SER A 6 17.38 -29.21 4.99
CA SER A 6 17.25 -27.82 5.46
C SER A 6 17.06 -26.83 4.31
N ALA A 7 17.77 -27.03 3.20
CA ALA A 7 17.66 -26.21 2.00
C ALA A 7 16.29 -26.38 1.32
N LYS A 8 15.81 -27.63 1.17
CA LYS A 8 14.46 -27.91 0.63
C LYS A 8 13.36 -27.25 1.48
N LYS A 9 13.49 -27.28 2.82
CA LYS A 9 12.56 -26.60 3.75
C LYS A 9 12.58 -25.08 3.56
N ARG A 10 13.77 -24.46 3.47
CA ARG A 10 13.91 -23.02 3.25
C ARG A 10 13.24 -22.56 1.95
N ILE A 11 13.37 -23.32 0.86
CA ILE A 11 12.69 -23.01 -0.41
C ILE A 11 11.16 -22.97 -0.24
N LYS A 12 10.56 -23.97 0.43
CA LYS A 12 9.11 -24.01 0.66
C LYS A 12 8.63 -22.82 1.51
N ILE A 13 9.36 -22.50 2.58
CA ILE A 13 9.04 -21.35 3.45
C ILE A 13 9.15 -20.04 2.68
N ASN A 14 10.22 -19.86 1.89
CA ASN A 14 10.43 -18.67 1.08
C ASN A 14 9.33 -18.49 0.05
N LYS A 15 8.91 -19.54 -0.65
CA LYS A 15 7.79 -19.49 -1.60
C LYS A 15 6.50 -19.04 -0.92
N ARG A 16 6.17 -19.62 0.24
CA ARG A 16 5.00 -19.25 1.04
C ARG A 16 5.04 -17.78 1.47
N ASN A 17 6.18 -17.33 2.00
CA ASN A 17 6.34 -15.95 2.48
C ASN A 17 6.34 -14.96 1.31
N TYR A 18 6.95 -15.31 0.18
CA TYR A 18 6.94 -14.52 -1.04
C TYR A 18 5.52 -14.23 -1.52
N LEU A 19 4.66 -15.26 -1.61
CA LEU A 19 3.28 -15.09 -2.06
C LEU A 19 2.48 -14.15 -1.13
N LYS A 20 2.62 -14.33 0.19
CA LYS A 20 1.99 -13.45 1.18
C LYS A 20 2.49 -12.00 1.04
N ASN A 21 3.80 -11.81 0.98
CA ASN A 21 4.40 -10.47 0.87
C ASN A 21 4.05 -9.80 -0.46
N ARG A 22 4.00 -10.58 -1.54
CA ARG A 22 3.63 -10.11 -2.88
C ARG A 22 2.23 -9.51 -2.86
N PHE A 23 1.25 -10.19 -2.26
CA PHE A 23 -0.12 -9.70 -2.16
C PHE A 23 -0.18 -8.30 -1.54
N TYR A 24 0.36 -8.11 -0.34
CA TYR A 24 0.33 -6.80 0.32
C TYR A 24 1.07 -5.72 -0.49
N LYS A 25 2.26 -6.04 -1.02
CA LYS A 25 3.05 -5.10 -1.82
C LYS A 25 2.33 -4.69 -3.11
N SER A 26 1.73 -5.64 -3.83
CA SER A 26 0.98 -5.37 -5.06
C SER A 26 -0.30 -4.59 -4.77
N SER A 27 -1.07 -4.99 -3.75
CA SER A 27 -2.32 -4.32 -3.40
C SER A 27 -2.09 -2.86 -2.99
N VAL A 28 -1.06 -2.59 -2.17
CA VAL A 28 -0.66 -1.21 -1.84
C VAL A 28 -0.27 -0.44 -3.10
N LYS A 29 0.52 -1.03 -4.02
CA LYS A 29 0.92 -0.37 -5.28
C LYS A 29 -0.30 -0.04 -6.16
N THR A 30 -1.24 -0.97 -6.30
CA THR A 30 -2.45 -0.79 -7.10
C THR A 30 -3.34 0.30 -6.52
N LEU A 31 -3.64 0.25 -5.22
CA LEU A 31 -4.46 1.28 -4.57
C LEU A 31 -3.79 2.66 -4.59
N THR A 32 -2.46 2.72 -4.48
CA THR A 32 -1.71 3.98 -4.62
C THR A 32 -1.91 4.59 -6.02
N LYS A 33 -1.91 3.79 -7.08
CA LYS A 33 -2.19 4.29 -8.44
C LYS A 33 -3.62 4.81 -8.57
N ILE A 34 -4.59 4.08 -8.02
CA ILE A 34 -5.99 4.49 -8.04
C ILE A 34 -6.17 5.79 -7.23
N PHE A 35 -5.51 5.92 -6.08
CA PHE A 35 -5.47 7.14 -5.29
C PHE A 35 -5.03 8.34 -6.12
N PHE A 36 -3.90 8.25 -6.84
CA PHE A 36 -3.43 9.37 -7.67
C PHE A 36 -4.38 9.69 -8.83
N LYS A 37 -5.01 8.67 -9.44
CA LYS A 37 -6.03 8.90 -10.47
C LYS A 37 -7.21 9.70 -9.90
N ASN A 38 -7.71 9.30 -8.74
CA ASN A 38 -8.85 9.97 -8.10
C ASN A 38 -8.47 11.37 -7.59
N LEU A 39 -7.25 11.55 -7.08
CA LEU A 39 -6.72 12.86 -6.70
C LEU A 39 -6.67 13.82 -7.90
N ASN A 40 -6.23 13.34 -9.07
CA ASN A 40 -6.22 14.14 -10.29
C ASN A 40 -7.64 14.52 -10.73
N ASN A 41 -8.58 13.58 -10.65
CA ASN A 41 -9.99 13.87 -10.95
C ASN A 41 -10.57 14.92 -9.97
N TYR A 42 -10.24 14.83 -8.69
CA TYR A 42 -10.64 15.82 -7.68
C TYR A 42 -10.05 17.21 -7.95
N LYS A 43 -8.81 17.30 -8.44
CA LYS A 43 -8.20 18.58 -8.84
C LYS A 43 -8.95 19.25 -9.99
N ILE A 44 -9.48 18.45 -10.93
CA ILE A 44 -10.22 18.95 -12.10
C ILE A 44 -11.64 19.36 -11.70
N SER A 45 -12.39 18.47 -11.05
CA SER A 45 -13.72 18.77 -10.51
C SER A 45 -13.68 18.62 -8.99
N LYS A 46 -13.59 19.77 -8.30
CA LYS A 46 -13.56 19.92 -6.83
C LYS A 46 -14.94 19.60 -6.21
N THR A 47 -15.54 18.49 -6.62
CA THR A 47 -16.88 18.03 -6.20
C THR A 47 -16.78 17.17 -4.94
N SER A 48 -17.78 17.26 -4.07
CA SER A 48 -17.90 16.48 -2.84
C SER A 48 -17.84 14.96 -3.05
N LYS A 49 -18.40 14.46 -4.16
CA LYS A 49 -18.34 13.04 -4.53
C LYS A 49 -16.89 12.55 -4.72
N ASN A 50 -16.08 13.29 -5.47
CA ASN A 50 -14.70 12.92 -5.75
C ASN A 50 -13.84 12.93 -4.49
N LEU A 51 -14.07 13.90 -3.60
CA LEU A 51 -13.41 13.96 -2.30
C LEU A 51 -13.69 12.70 -1.48
N ARG A 52 -14.97 12.30 -1.39
CA ARG A 52 -15.38 11.08 -0.64
C ARG A 52 -14.75 9.81 -1.21
N GLU A 53 -14.56 9.73 -2.53
CA GLU A 53 -13.85 8.61 -3.16
C GLU A 53 -12.36 8.57 -2.78
N VAL A 54 -11.70 9.73 -2.76
CA VAL A 54 -10.30 9.86 -2.35
C VAL A 54 -10.12 9.44 -0.88
N GLU A 55 -10.98 9.94 0.02
CA GLU A 55 -10.97 9.59 1.45
C GLU A 55 -11.16 8.08 1.66
N LYS A 56 -12.11 7.47 0.93
CA LYS A 56 -12.34 6.03 0.98
C LYS A 56 -11.10 5.24 0.60
N ILE A 57 -10.42 5.63 -0.47
CA ILE A 57 -9.19 4.95 -0.92
C ILE A 57 -8.06 5.12 0.10
N ILE A 58 -7.89 6.33 0.67
CA ILE A 58 -6.90 6.57 1.72
C ILE A 58 -7.15 5.66 2.93
N GLY A 59 -8.40 5.54 3.38
CA GLY A 59 -8.78 4.65 4.49
C GLY A 59 -8.41 3.19 4.21
N LEU A 60 -8.73 2.69 3.01
CA LEU A 60 -8.36 1.34 2.58
C LEU A 60 -6.84 1.14 2.53
N LEU A 61 -6.12 2.12 1.99
CA LEU A 61 -4.66 2.08 1.84
C LEU A 61 -3.97 2.06 3.21
N ASN A 62 -4.42 2.90 4.14
CA ASN A 62 -3.94 2.93 5.52
C ASN A 62 -4.18 1.58 6.22
N SER A 63 -5.39 1.04 6.12
CA SER A 63 -5.72 -0.28 6.70
C SER A 63 -4.81 -1.39 6.16
N LEU A 64 -4.54 -1.40 4.84
CA LEU A 64 -3.67 -2.40 4.23
C LEU A 64 -2.20 -2.24 4.61
N ILE A 65 -1.71 -1.00 4.74
CA ILE A 65 -0.34 -0.73 5.20
C ILE A 65 -0.17 -1.21 6.64
N ASP A 66 -1.15 -0.95 7.51
CA ASP A 66 -1.09 -1.37 8.91
C ASP A 66 -1.15 -2.88 9.06
N LYS A 67 -2.10 -3.53 8.37
CA LYS A 67 -2.16 -5.00 8.30
C LYS A 67 -0.86 -5.59 7.76
N GLY A 68 -0.27 -4.99 6.72
CA GLY A 68 1.02 -5.41 6.18
C GLY A 68 2.17 -5.23 7.19
N THR A 69 2.12 -4.20 8.02
CA THR A 69 3.11 -3.94 9.08
C THR A 69 2.99 -4.97 10.20
N MET A 70 1.77 -5.26 10.67
CA MET A 70 1.50 -6.30 11.66
C MET A 70 1.95 -7.70 11.19
N LYS A 71 1.89 -7.96 9.88
CA LYS A 71 2.36 -9.21 9.26
C LYS A 71 3.85 -9.19 8.88
N ASN A 72 4.63 -8.20 9.34
CA ASN A 72 6.05 -8.03 9.05
C ASN A 72 6.40 -7.93 7.55
N VAL A 73 5.45 -7.51 6.72
CA VAL A 73 5.69 -7.27 5.28
C VAL A 73 6.37 -5.93 5.06
N PHE A 74 5.99 -4.92 5.86
CA PHE A 74 6.60 -3.61 5.88
C PHE A 74 7.25 -3.36 7.23
N HIS A 75 8.46 -2.80 7.21
CA HIS A 75 9.06 -2.25 8.42
C HIS A 75 8.28 -1.01 8.89
N LYS A 76 8.20 -0.80 10.21
CA LYS A 76 7.48 0.32 10.84
C LYS A 76 7.78 1.68 10.18
N ASN A 77 9.05 1.99 9.96
CA ASN A 77 9.44 3.28 9.36
C ASN A 77 9.03 3.39 7.88
N THR A 78 8.96 2.27 7.16
CA THR A 78 8.50 2.27 5.76
C THR A 78 6.99 2.46 5.69
N ALA A 79 6.23 1.88 6.61
CA ALA A 79 4.80 2.12 6.74
C ALA A 79 4.51 3.59 7.08
N LEU A 80 5.20 4.15 8.08
CA LEU A 80 5.08 5.55 8.48
C LEU A 80 5.39 6.51 7.32
N ARG A 81 6.51 6.32 6.61
CA ARG A 81 6.87 7.15 5.44
C ARG A 81 5.81 7.11 4.35
N LYS A 82 5.23 5.94 4.08
CA LYS A 82 4.15 5.80 3.08
C LYS A 82 2.90 6.57 3.50
N LYS A 83 2.48 6.47 4.77
CA LYS A 83 1.34 7.21 5.31
C LYS A 83 1.56 8.72 5.25
N SER A 84 2.71 9.19 5.73
CA SER A 84 3.08 10.60 5.72
C SER A 84 3.01 11.19 4.30
N LYS A 85 3.58 10.48 3.32
CA LYS A 85 3.59 10.92 1.92
C LYS A 85 2.18 11.03 1.31
N LEU A 86 1.26 10.13 1.65
CA LEU A 86 -0.13 10.19 1.18
C LEU A 86 -0.87 11.42 1.72
N ILE A 87 -0.68 11.70 3.01
CA ILE A 87 -1.27 12.88 3.67
C ILE A 87 -0.70 14.16 3.06
N GLU A 88 0.60 14.19 2.80
CA GLU A 88 1.25 15.33 2.16
C GLU A 88 0.68 15.62 0.77
N TYR A 89 0.49 14.60 -0.07
CA TYR A 89 -0.14 14.79 -1.39
C TYR A 89 -1.57 15.30 -1.30
N LEU A 90 -2.34 14.80 -0.34
CA LEU A 90 -3.70 15.28 -0.11
C LEU A 90 -3.69 16.75 0.34
N ARG A 91 -2.83 17.10 1.31
CA ARG A 91 -2.67 18.49 1.79
C ARG A 91 -2.31 19.44 0.66
N LEU A 92 -1.33 19.09 -0.17
CA LEU A 92 -0.91 19.89 -1.32
C LEU A 92 -2.01 20.03 -2.37
N SER A 93 -2.91 19.04 -2.49
CA SER A 93 -4.04 19.13 -3.43
C SER A 93 -5.11 20.15 -3.05
N PHE A 94 -5.19 20.55 -1.77
CA PHE A 94 -6.11 21.58 -1.31
C PHE A 94 -5.54 23.00 -1.39
N LEU A 95 -4.20 23.13 -1.37
CA LEU A 95 -3.52 24.42 -1.42
C LEU A 95 -3.40 24.99 -2.85
N ASN A 96 -3.63 24.15 -3.87
CA ASN A 96 -3.61 24.51 -5.29
C ASN A 96 -5.03 24.51 -5.89
#